data_AF-A0A9E3A5G7-F1
#
_entry.id   AF-A0A9E3A5G7-F1
#
_cell.length_a   1.000
_cell.length_b   1.000
_cell.length_c   1.000
_cell.angle_alpha   90.00
_cell.angle_beta   90.00
_cell.angle_gamma   90.00
#
_symmetry.space_group_name_H-M   'P 1'
#
loop_
_entity.id
_entity.type
_entity.pdbx_description
1 polymer ?
#
loop_
_entity_poly.entity_id
_entity_poly.type
_entity_poly.pdbx_seq_one_letter_code
_entity_poly.pdbx_strand_id
1 'polypeptide(L)'
;MRRVKYTKYVPDPAAEMSLEDLLSALSDYLLESGFQNYGWYELPPGEQTLDELRQMIEQALLDGELLDPQMGEQLRQMQLEGKLDQLIQQLIERMQQEDYISIDEPQDPARPSSVGGQIGEVQKQAKFEITDKSLDFLGFKTLRDLLGSLGKSSFGRHDTRDLATGIEASGAAKIYEFGDTLNLDITATLSSAIQREGLSLPLNIEYSDLHVHQCEYQSSCATVLMLDCSHSMILYGEDR
;
A
#
# COMPACT_ATOMS: atom_id res chain seq x y z
N MET A 1 -15.78 -44.04 28.88
CA MET A 1 -14.44 -43.55 28.48
C MET A 1 -14.55 -42.87 27.13
N ARG A 2 -14.34 -41.55 27.04
CA ARG A 2 -14.26 -40.82 25.76
C ARG A 2 -12.90 -41.13 25.11
N ARG A 3 -12.90 -41.73 23.92
CA ARG A 3 -11.67 -41.89 23.12
C ARG A 3 -11.51 -40.64 22.27
N VAL A 4 -10.45 -39.88 22.53
CA VAL A 4 -9.99 -38.81 21.64
C VAL A 4 -9.08 -39.45 20.60
N LYS A 5 -9.45 -39.35 19.32
CA LYS A 5 -8.56 -39.72 18.21
C LYS A 5 -7.72 -38.49 17.88
N TYR A 6 -6.41 -38.57 18.08
CA TYR A 6 -5.47 -37.57 17.57
C TYR A 6 -5.09 -37.97 16.14
N THR A 7 -5.39 -37.11 15.17
CA THR A 7 -4.85 -37.22 13.82
C THR A 7 -3.55 -36.42 13.74
N LYS A 8 -2.53 -36.99 13.09
CA LYS A 8 -1.26 -36.29 12.83
C LYS A 8 -1.56 -35.10 11.92
N TYR A 9 -1.11 -33.90 12.29
CA TYR A 9 -1.20 -32.71 11.46
C TYR A 9 -0.49 -32.99 10.13
N VAL A 10 -1.23 -32.89 9.03
CA VAL A 10 -0.66 -32.90 7.68
C VAL A 10 -0.54 -31.43 7.32
N PRO A 11 0.68 -30.88 7.20
CA PRO A 11 0.85 -29.50 6.76
C PRO A 11 0.24 -29.38 5.36
N ASP A 12 -0.74 -28.50 5.23
CA ASP A 12 -1.33 -28.14 3.96
C ASP A 12 -0.76 -26.75 3.61
N PRO A 13 0.28 -26.69 2.76
CA PRO A 13 0.92 -25.42 2.42
C PRO A 13 -0.08 -24.41 1.83
N ALA A 14 -1.12 -24.85 1.11
CA ALA A 14 -2.13 -23.95 0.57
C ALA A 14 -2.97 -23.27 1.68
N ALA A 15 -3.21 -23.97 2.78
CA ALA A 15 -4.00 -23.48 3.90
C ALA A 15 -3.19 -22.56 4.85
N GLU A 16 -1.88 -22.78 4.94
CA GLU A 16 -0.98 -21.96 5.76
C GLU A 16 -0.65 -20.62 5.10
N MET A 17 -0.77 -20.53 3.77
CA MET A 17 -0.52 -19.30 3.02
C MET A 17 -1.67 -18.28 3.17
N SER A 18 -1.28 -17.03 3.34
CA SER A 18 -2.17 -15.86 3.37
C SER A 18 -2.60 -15.50 1.95
N LEU A 19 -3.91 -15.54 1.68
CA LEU A 19 -4.43 -15.10 0.38
C LEU A 19 -4.34 -13.59 0.23
N GLU A 20 -4.43 -12.85 1.32
CA GLU A 20 -4.28 -11.41 1.36
C GLU A 20 -2.88 -10.98 0.89
N ASP A 21 -1.85 -11.68 1.35
CA ASP A 21 -0.47 -11.40 0.93
C ASP A 21 -0.22 -11.81 -0.52
N LEU A 22 -0.80 -12.94 -0.95
CA LEU A 22 -0.76 -13.36 -2.35
C LEU A 22 -1.45 -12.34 -3.27
N LEU A 23 -2.67 -11.91 -2.94
CA LEU A 23 -3.40 -10.86 -3.67
C LEU A 23 -2.59 -9.57 -3.75
N SER A 24 -1.92 -9.22 -2.66
CA SER A 24 -1.07 -8.04 -2.62
C SER A 24 0.16 -8.15 -3.51
N ALA A 25 0.79 -9.33 -3.58
CA ALA A 25 1.89 -9.56 -4.50
C ALA A 25 1.44 -9.52 -5.97
N LEU A 26 0.17 -9.86 -6.22
CA LEU A 26 -0.46 -9.81 -7.54
C LEU A 26 -1.10 -8.45 -7.85
N SER A 27 -1.03 -7.45 -6.96
CA SER A 27 -1.81 -6.21 -7.07
C SER A 27 -1.55 -5.47 -8.37
N ASP A 28 -0.29 -5.38 -8.79
CA ASP A 28 0.11 -4.61 -9.97
C ASP A 28 -0.49 -5.23 -11.24
N TYR A 29 -0.41 -6.55 -11.37
CA TYR A 29 -1.00 -7.28 -12.49
C TYR A 29 -2.53 -7.21 -12.48
N LEU A 30 -3.16 -7.44 -11.32
CA LEU A 30 -4.61 -7.44 -11.17
C LEU A 30 -5.21 -6.05 -11.46
N LEU A 31 -4.54 -4.98 -11.03
CA LEU A 31 -5.01 -3.60 -11.26
C LEU A 31 -4.67 -3.11 -12.68
N GLU A 32 -3.48 -3.40 -13.21
CA GLU A 32 -3.08 -2.99 -14.58
C GLU A 32 -4.00 -3.62 -15.65
N SER A 33 -4.47 -4.84 -15.41
CA SER A 33 -5.38 -5.57 -16.30
C SER A 33 -6.81 -4.99 -16.31
N GLY A 34 -7.23 -4.27 -15.27
CA GLY A 34 -8.61 -3.76 -15.12
C GLY A 34 -8.90 -2.39 -15.78
N PHE A 35 -7.88 -1.59 -16.09
CA PHE A 35 -8.07 -0.20 -16.55
C PHE A 35 -8.08 -0.02 -18.08
N GLN A 36 -7.73 -1.04 -18.87
CA GLN A 36 -7.70 -0.91 -20.33
C GLN A 36 -9.08 -1.03 -21.01
N ASN A 37 -10.13 -1.40 -20.27
CA ASN A 37 -11.43 -1.72 -20.87
C ASN A 37 -12.39 -0.52 -21.07
N TYR A 38 -11.89 0.73 -20.94
CA TYR A 38 -12.68 1.96 -21.14
C TYR A 38 -12.37 2.71 -22.45
N GLY A 39 -11.81 2.03 -23.46
CA GLY A 39 -11.51 2.60 -24.76
C GLY A 39 -12.38 2.03 -25.87
N TRP A 40 -13.00 2.90 -26.68
CA TRP A 40 -13.73 2.61 -27.93
C TRP A 40 -12.86 2.02 -29.06
N TYR A 41 -11.75 1.39 -28.71
CA TYR A 41 -10.91 0.60 -29.59
C TYR A 41 -10.77 -0.78 -28.97
N GLU A 42 -11.33 -1.80 -29.63
CA GLU A 42 -10.95 -3.19 -29.43
C GLU A 42 -9.44 -3.32 -29.71
N LEU A 43 -8.61 -3.02 -28.72
CA LEU A 43 -7.33 -3.71 -28.63
C LEU A 43 -7.67 -5.19 -28.37
N PRO A 44 -6.87 -6.13 -28.91
CA PRO A 44 -7.03 -7.53 -28.55
C PRO A 44 -7.07 -7.61 -27.02
N PRO A 45 -8.06 -8.31 -26.43
CA PRO A 45 -8.26 -8.31 -24.99
C PRO A 45 -6.91 -8.65 -24.32
N GLY A 46 -6.51 -7.85 -23.33
CA GLY A 46 -5.56 -8.35 -22.35
C GLY A 46 -6.19 -9.60 -21.77
N GLU A 47 -5.74 -10.76 -22.22
CA GLU A 47 -6.43 -12.03 -22.04
C GLU A 47 -6.27 -12.43 -20.57
N GLN A 48 -7.22 -12.01 -19.70
CA GLN A 48 -7.36 -12.50 -18.32
C GLN A 48 -7.68 -13.99 -18.31
N THR A 49 -6.72 -14.80 -18.75
CA THR A 49 -6.81 -16.23 -18.86
C THR A 49 -6.35 -16.85 -17.57
N LEU A 50 -6.96 -18.00 -17.23
CA LEU A 50 -6.49 -18.77 -16.09
C LEU A 50 -5.02 -19.20 -16.24
N ASP A 51 -4.54 -19.40 -17.47
CA ASP A 51 -3.15 -19.77 -17.72
C ASP A 51 -2.18 -18.64 -17.32
N GLU A 52 -2.51 -17.38 -17.62
CA GLU A 52 -1.73 -16.23 -17.17
C GLU A 52 -1.77 -16.08 -15.64
N LEU A 53 -2.95 -16.18 -15.03
CA LEU A 53 -3.09 -16.11 -13.58
C LEU A 53 -2.22 -17.16 -12.88
N ARG A 54 -2.19 -18.39 -13.41
CA ARG A 54 -1.33 -19.46 -12.88
C ARG A 54 0.15 -19.11 -12.93
N GLN A 55 0.62 -18.56 -14.05
CA GLN A 55 2.01 -18.14 -14.21
C GLN A 55 2.37 -17.01 -13.25
N MET A 56 1.46 -16.05 -13.05
CA MET A 56 1.69 -14.94 -12.12
C MET A 56 1.72 -15.41 -10.67
N ILE A 57 0.83 -16.34 -10.27
CA ILE A 57 0.89 -16.98 -8.95
C ILE A 57 2.22 -17.73 -8.80
N GLU A 58 2.65 -18.49 -9.81
CA GLU A 58 3.94 -19.18 -9.78
C GLU A 58 5.10 -18.21 -9.53
N GLN A 59 5.14 -17.10 -10.27
CA GLN A 59 6.16 -16.07 -10.09
C GLN A 59 6.11 -15.45 -8.70
N ALA A 60 4.93 -15.05 -8.22
CA ALA A 60 4.77 -14.47 -6.90
C ALA A 60 5.23 -15.42 -5.77
N LEU A 61 5.00 -16.72 -5.92
CA LEU A 61 5.45 -17.75 -4.98
C LEU A 61 6.97 -17.95 -5.00
N LEU A 62 7.62 -17.83 -6.16
CA LEU A 62 9.07 -18.05 -6.30
C LEU A 62 9.90 -16.80 -5.99
N ASP A 63 9.36 -15.61 -6.27
CA ASP A 63 10.02 -14.33 -6.10
C ASP A 63 9.77 -13.71 -4.72
N GLY A 64 8.67 -14.09 -4.06
CA GLY A 64 8.18 -13.45 -2.85
C GLY A 64 9.22 -13.30 -1.73
N GLU A 65 9.80 -12.09 -1.61
CA GLU A 65 10.56 -11.63 -0.44
C GLU A 65 9.73 -11.65 0.86
N LEU A 66 8.42 -11.90 0.75
CA LEU A 66 7.45 -11.99 1.84
C LEU A 66 7.40 -13.38 2.50
N LEU A 67 8.04 -14.39 1.92
CA LEU A 67 8.00 -15.76 2.42
C LEU A 67 9.15 -16.04 3.39
N ASP A 68 8.86 -16.78 4.46
CA ASP A 68 9.90 -17.31 5.36
C ASP A 68 10.92 -18.13 4.53
N PRO A 69 12.25 -17.98 4.77
CA PRO A 69 13.27 -18.78 4.10
C PRO A 69 12.97 -20.28 4.01
N GLN A 70 12.33 -20.85 5.04
CA GLN A 70 11.93 -22.27 5.04
C GLN A 70 10.86 -22.59 3.98
N MET A 71 9.88 -21.70 3.82
CA MET A 71 8.81 -21.85 2.83
C MET A 71 9.36 -21.72 1.40
N GLY A 72 10.30 -20.80 1.17
CA GLY A 72 10.94 -20.64 -0.14
C GLY A 72 11.75 -21.87 -0.57
N GLU A 73 12.41 -22.57 0.36
CA GLU A 73 13.07 -23.85 0.07
C GLU A 73 12.04 -24.96 -0.25
N GLN A 74 10.94 -25.01 0.51
CA GLN A 74 9.87 -25.97 0.29
C GLN A 74 9.20 -25.79 -1.08
N LEU A 75 8.92 -24.56 -1.50
CA LEU A 75 8.34 -24.26 -2.80
C LEU A 75 9.27 -24.66 -3.96
N ARG A 76 10.58 -24.39 -3.83
CA ARG A 76 11.58 -24.86 -4.81
C ARG A 76 11.63 -26.38 -4.89
N GLN A 77 11.53 -27.07 -3.76
CA GLN A 77 11.44 -28.53 -3.76
C GLN A 77 10.14 -29.02 -4.44
N MET A 78 9.01 -28.39 -4.17
CA MET A 78 7.73 -28.72 -4.81
C MET A 78 7.76 -28.46 -6.32
N GLN A 79 8.49 -27.45 -6.79
CA GLN A 79 8.71 -27.20 -8.22
C GLN A 79 9.47 -28.35 -8.88
N LEU A 80 10.55 -28.83 -8.25
CA LEU A 80 11.34 -29.97 -8.75
C LEU A 80 10.53 -31.28 -8.76
N GLU A 81 9.61 -31.44 -7.81
CA GLU A 81 8.73 -32.60 -7.69
C GLU A 81 7.48 -32.51 -8.59
N GLY A 82 7.27 -31.40 -9.30
CA GLY A 82 6.07 -31.15 -10.12
C GLY A 82 4.77 -31.01 -9.31
N LYS A 83 4.87 -30.71 -8.01
CA LYS A 83 3.74 -30.51 -7.10
C LYS A 83 3.30 -29.06 -7.00
N LEU A 84 4.09 -28.13 -7.51
CA LEU A 84 3.79 -26.70 -7.48
C LEU A 84 2.49 -26.38 -8.22
N ASP A 85 2.24 -27.02 -9.36
CA ASP A 85 0.98 -26.86 -10.11
C ASP A 85 -0.26 -27.21 -9.28
N GLN A 86 -0.17 -28.24 -8.43
CA GLN A 86 -1.27 -28.65 -7.56
C GLN A 86 -1.53 -27.61 -6.47
N LEU A 87 -0.46 -27.01 -5.93
CA LEU A 87 -0.57 -25.92 -4.96
C LEU A 87 -1.24 -24.70 -5.59
N ILE A 88 -0.80 -24.30 -6.79
CA ILE A 88 -1.38 -23.16 -7.51
C ILE A 88 -2.87 -23.39 -7.76
N GLN A 89 -3.24 -24.60 -8.20
CA GLN A 89 -4.65 -24.95 -8.40
C GLN A 89 -5.47 -24.83 -7.10
N GLN A 90 -4.94 -25.31 -5.97
CA GLN A 90 -5.59 -25.18 -4.66
C GLN A 90 -5.74 -23.71 -4.23
N LEU A 91 -4.73 -22.87 -4.50
CA LEU A 91 -4.79 -21.44 -4.21
C LEU A 91 -5.86 -20.74 -5.05
N ILE A 92 -5.96 -21.04 -6.35
CA ILE A 92 -7.01 -20.50 -7.23
C ILE A 92 -8.40 -20.92 -6.74
N GLU A 93 -8.60 -22.20 -6.40
CA GLU A 93 -9.86 -22.69 -5.86
C GLU A 93 -10.23 -21.97 -4.56
N ARG A 94 -9.25 -21.72 -3.69
CA ARG A 94 -9.46 -21.00 -2.44
C ARG A 94 -9.78 -19.52 -2.68
N MET A 95 -9.11 -18.86 -3.63
CA MET A 95 -9.42 -17.49 -4.04
C MET A 95 -10.85 -17.38 -4.59
N GLN A 96 -11.31 -18.38 -5.34
CA GLN A 96 -12.69 -18.44 -5.82
C GLN A 96 -13.69 -18.69 -4.67
N GLN A 97 -13.38 -19.62 -3.76
CA GLN A 97 -14.23 -19.93 -2.59
C GLN A 97 -14.37 -18.73 -1.64
N GLU A 98 -13.30 -17.96 -1.48
CA GLU A 98 -13.28 -16.75 -0.66
C GLU A 98 -13.75 -15.51 -1.43
N ASP A 99 -14.28 -15.66 -2.65
CA ASP A 99 -14.89 -14.58 -3.45
C ASP A 99 -13.90 -13.47 -3.82
N TYR A 100 -12.63 -13.81 -4.05
CA TYR A 100 -11.62 -12.87 -4.54
C TYR A 100 -11.55 -12.83 -6.08
N ILE A 101 -11.88 -13.94 -6.74
CA ILE A 101 -11.96 -14.03 -8.20
C ILE A 101 -13.21 -14.80 -8.62
N SER A 102 -13.78 -14.43 -9.77
CA SER A 102 -14.77 -15.21 -10.50
C SER A 102 -14.10 -15.88 -11.69
N ILE A 103 -14.52 -17.10 -12.03
CA ILE A 103 -13.97 -17.84 -13.17
C ILE A 103 -15.12 -18.18 -14.12
N ASP A 104 -15.02 -17.69 -15.35
CA ASP A 104 -15.92 -18.04 -16.44
C ASP A 104 -15.34 -19.21 -17.23
N GLU A 105 -15.94 -20.38 -17.02
CA GLU A 105 -15.60 -21.57 -17.80
C GLU A 105 -16.10 -21.41 -19.25
N PRO A 106 -15.30 -21.82 -20.25
CA PRO A 106 -15.71 -21.73 -21.64
C PRO A 106 -16.97 -22.58 -21.87
N GLN A 107 -17.99 -21.99 -22.48
CA GLN A 107 -19.26 -22.66 -22.73
C GLN A 107 -19.05 -23.93 -23.58
N ASP A 108 -19.60 -25.04 -23.10
CA ASP A 108 -19.67 -26.30 -23.83
C ASP A 108 -20.44 -26.09 -25.16
N PRO A 109 -19.81 -26.27 -26.34
CA PRO A 109 -20.46 -26.06 -27.64
C PRO A 109 -21.66 -26.98 -27.88
N ALA A 110 -21.89 -28.00 -27.04
CA ALA A 110 -23.06 -28.87 -27.10
C ALA A 110 -24.31 -28.31 -26.39
N ARG A 111 -24.21 -27.19 -25.65
CA ARG A 111 -25.35 -26.54 -24.99
C ARG A 111 -25.88 -25.40 -25.87
N PRO A 112 -27.10 -25.49 -26.44
CA PRO A 112 -27.66 -24.37 -27.17
C PRO A 112 -27.91 -23.20 -26.22
N SER A 113 -27.29 -22.06 -26.54
CA SER A 113 -27.55 -20.77 -25.91
C SER A 113 -29.04 -20.43 -26.05
N SER A 114 -29.71 -20.22 -24.92
CA SER A 114 -31.16 -19.91 -24.87
C SER A 114 -31.47 -18.42 -25.13
N VAL A 115 -30.44 -17.61 -25.34
CA VAL A 115 -30.55 -16.17 -25.57
C VAL A 115 -30.17 -15.88 -27.02
N GLY A 116 -31.15 -15.52 -27.84
CA GLY A 116 -30.93 -15.12 -29.22
C GLY A 116 -30.14 -13.82 -29.28
N GLY A 117 -28.99 -13.85 -29.96
CA GLY A 117 -28.32 -12.62 -30.44
C GLY A 117 -26.83 -12.47 -30.16
N GLN A 118 -26.16 -13.39 -29.47
CA GLN A 118 -24.71 -13.31 -29.29
C GLN A 118 -23.98 -14.28 -30.22
N ILE A 119 -23.31 -13.73 -31.24
CA ILE A 119 -22.26 -14.42 -31.98
C ILE A 119 -21.02 -14.34 -31.08
N GLY A 120 -20.94 -15.22 -30.07
CA GLY A 120 -19.76 -15.36 -29.22
C GLY A 120 -18.72 -16.19 -29.94
N GLU A 121 -17.52 -15.64 -30.15
CA GLU A 121 -16.35 -16.43 -30.55
C GLU A 121 -16.13 -17.59 -29.56
N VAL A 122 -15.79 -18.76 -30.08
CA VAL A 122 -15.49 -19.95 -29.27
C VAL A 122 -14.19 -19.69 -28.51
N GLN A 123 -14.30 -19.13 -27.31
CA GLN A 123 -13.17 -18.94 -26.41
C GLN A 123 -12.69 -20.32 -25.94
N LYS A 124 -11.43 -20.65 -26.27
CA LYS A 124 -10.82 -21.95 -25.94
C LYS A 124 -10.25 -22.01 -24.52
N GLN A 125 -10.10 -20.87 -23.86
CA GLN A 125 -9.47 -20.72 -22.56
C GLN A 125 -10.46 -20.12 -21.57
N ALA A 126 -10.43 -20.63 -20.34
CA ALA A 126 -11.21 -20.09 -19.23
C ALA A 126 -10.67 -18.71 -18.84
N LYS A 127 -11.59 -17.79 -18.59
CA LYS A 127 -11.29 -16.43 -18.17
C LYS A 127 -11.54 -16.28 -16.69
N PHE A 128 -10.86 -15.33 -16.05
CA PHE A 128 -11.18 -14.92 -14.69
C PHE A 128 -11.49 -13.44 -14.64
N GLU A 129 -12.28 -13.05 -13.66
CA GLU A 129 -12.58 -11.65 -13.34
C GLU A 129 -12.29 -11.40 -11.86
N ILE A 130 -11.88 -10.19 -11.53
CA ILE A 130 -11.64 -9.75 -10.15
C ILE A 130 -12.98 -9.31 -9.54
N THR A 131 -13.24 -9.72 -8.31
CA THR A 131 -14.46 -9.32 -7.59
C THR A 131 -14.33 -7.96 -6.92
N ASP A 132 -15.46 -7.34 -6.56
CA ASP A 132 -15.50 -6.10 -5.78
C ASP A 132 -14.72 -6.23 -4.46
N LYS A 133 -14.78 -7.41 -3.81
CA LYS A 133 -14.05 -7.70 -2.58
C LYS A 133 -12.55 -7.55 -2.75
N SER A 134 -12.00 -8.09 -3.84
CA SER A 134 -10.58 -7.95 -4.16
C SER A 134 -10.20 -6.51 -4.46
N LEU A 135 -11.03 -5.79 -5.22
CA LEU A 135 -10.80 -4.38 -5.53
C LEU A 135 -10.79 -3.51 -4.27
N ASP A 136 -11.75 -3.71 -3.36
CA ASP A 136 -11.82 -3.00 -2.09
C ASP A 136 -10.60 -3.28 -1.21
N PHE A 137 -10.19 -4.55 -1.11
CA PHE A 137 -9.01 -4.94 -0.35
C PHE A 137 -7.73 -4.30 -0.89
N LEU A 138 -7.50 -4.40 -2.20
CA LEU A 138 -6.34 -3.81 -2.87
C LEU A 138 -6.35 -2.29 -2.76
N GLY A 139 -7.51 -1.65 -2.97
CA GLY A 139 -7.68 -0.20 -2.83
C GLY A 139 -7.37 0.29 -1.41
N PHE A 140 -7.91 -0.39 -0.39
CA PHE A 140 -7.62 -0.08 1.01
C PHE A 140 -6.14 -0.24 1.34
N LYS A 141 -5.52 -1.34 0.89
CA LYS A 141 -4.09 -1.60 1.13
C LYS A 141 -3.22 -0.54 0.46
N THR A 142 -3.44 -0.24 -0.82
CA THR A 142 -2.70 0.80 -1.55
C THR A 142 -2.85 2.17 -0.87
N LEU A 143 -4.07 2.54 -0.47
CA LEU A 143 -4.30 3.79 0.26
C LEU A 143 -3.56 3.82 1.60
N ARG A 144 -3.63 2.72 2.37
CA ARG A 144 -2.91 2.59 3.64
C ARG A 144 -1.41 2.68 3.45
N ASP A 145 -0.85 2.08 2.41
CA ASP A 145 0.59 2.05 2.18
C ASP A 145 1.06 3.46 1.71
N LEU A 146 0.28 4.16 0.88
CA LEU A 146 0.50 5.57 0.53
C LEU A 146 0.42 6.50 1.74
N LEU A 147 -0.64 6.41 2.55
CA LEU A 147 -0.82 7.24 3.76
C LEU A 147 0.16 6.86 4.87
N GLY A 148 0.53 5.59 4.97
CA GLY A 148 1.54 5.07 5.89
C GLY A 148 2.93 5.60 5.58
N SER A 149 3.25 5.73 4.28
CA SER A 149 4.50 6.36 3.83
C SER A 149 4.57 7.86 4.18
N LEU A 150 3.42 8.54 4.28
CA LEU A 150 3.34 9.93 4.72
C LEU A 150 3.71 10.13 6.20
N GLY A 151 3.73 9.05 6.99
CA GLY A 151 3.83 9.10 8.45
C GLY A 151 5.23 9.34 9.02
N LYS A 152 6.31 9.43 8.23
CA LYS A 152 7.68 9.49 8.81
C LYS A 152 8.72 10.41 8.16
N SER A 153 8.41 11.24 7.17
CA SER A 153 9.40 12.23 6.69
C SER A 153 8.77 13.50 6.12
N SER A 154 8.98 14.58 6.86
CA SER A 154 8.79 15.98 6.47
C SER A 154 9.64 16.33 5.25
N PHE A 155 9.06 16.98 4.23
CA PHE A 155 9.69 18.07 3.46
C PHE A 155 8.67 18.68 2.48
N GLY A 156 8.22 19.91 2.72
CA GLY A 156 7.35 20.63 1.78
C GLY A 156 6.83 21.95 2.34
N ARG A 157 7.35 23.07 1.78
CA ARG A 157 7.29 24.45 2.28
C ARG A 157 5.91 25.11 2.14
N HIS A 158 5.27 25.43 3.26
CA HIS A 158 4.28 26.50 3.35
C HIS A 158 4.43 27.26 4.68
N ASP A 159 4.24 28.57 4.60
CA ASP A 159 4.46 29.53 5.69
C ASP A 159 3.26 29.53 6.65
N THR A 160 3.49 29.42 7.97
CA THR A 160 2.41 29.46 8.98
C THR A 160 2.76 30.40 10.14
N ARG A 161 1.73 30.96 10.80
CA ARG A 161 1.85 32.06 11.79
C ARG A 161 2.19 31.64 13.21
N ASP A 162 2.31 30.34 13.48
CA ASP A 162 2.59 29.80 14.83
C ASP A 162 4.09 29.45 14.97
N LEU A 163 4.60 29.25 16.18
CA LEU A 163 6.01 28.91 16.43
C LEU A 163 6.08 27.50 17.03
N ALA A 164 6.95 26.63 16.52
CA ALA A 164 7.16 25.28 17.06
C ALA A 164 8.64 24.95 17.24
N THR A 165 8.91 24.04 18.17
CA THR A 165 10.25 23.51 18.45
C THR A 165 10.62 22.43 17.42
N GLY A 166 11.16 22.82 16.26
CA GLY A 166 11.45 21.85 15.19
C GLY A 166 12.45 22.29 14.11
N ILE A 167 13.68 21.80 14.26
CA ILE A 167 14.70 21.43 13.25
C ILE A 167 15.44 22.54 12.49
N GLU A 168 14.89 23.73 12.25
CA GLU A 168 15.68 24.83 11.67
C GLU A 168 15.66 26.09 12.55
N ALA A 169 16.75 26.29 13.29
CA ALA A 169 17.04 27.55 13.98
C ALA A 169 17.59 28.56 12.96
N SER A 170 16.73 29.05 12.07
CA SER A 170 17.09 30.09 11.08
C SER A 170 16.86 31.52 11.61
N GLY A 171 16.15 31.66 12.73
CA GLY A 171 15.83 32.96 13.31
C GLY A 171 16.99 33.62 14.05
N ALA A 172 17.03 34.95 14.01
CA ALA A 172 17.92 35.74 14.84
C ALA A 172 17.61 35.51 16.33
N ALA A 173 18.64 35.57 17.17
CA ALA A 173 18.46 35.46 18.62
C ALA A 173 17.66 36.66 19.15
N LYS A 174 16.67 36.38 19.99
CA LYS A 174 15.82 37.35 20.69
C LYS A 174 15.96 37.12 22.20
N ILE A 175 15.80 38.17 23.01
CA ILE A 175 15.68 38.06 24.47
C ILE A 175 14.44 37.25 24.83
N TYR A 176 14.60 36.26 25.70
CA TYR A 176 13.52 35.37 26.14
C TYR A 176 12.37 36.12 26.81
N GLU A 177 11.15 35.89 26.33
CA GLU A 177 9.92 36.36 26.95
C GLU A 177 9.05 35.18 27.41
N PHE A 178 8.23 35.40 28.43
CA PHE A 178 7.34 34.35 28.94
C PHE A 178 6.38 33.90 27.83
N GLY A 179 6.39 32.60 27.53
CA GLY A 179 5.62 32.00 26.44
C GLY A 179 6.46 31.63 25.21
N ASP A 180 7.70 32.14 25.10
CA ASP A 180 8.65 31.69 24.09
C ASP A 180 9.07 30.23 24.37
N THR A 181 9.40 29.51 23.30
CA THR A 181 9.98 28.18 23.41
C THR A 181 11.42 28.30 23.93
N LEU A 182 11.81 27.41 24.86
CA LEU A 182 13.13 27.45 25.49
C LEU A 182 14.22 26.84 24.58
N ASN A 183 14.40 27.43 23.39
CA ASN A 183 15.47 27.09 22.46
C ASN A 183 16.64 28.06 22.65
N LEU A 184 17.39 27.90 23.73
CA LEU A 184 18.41 28.87 24.18
C LEU A 184 19.57 29.01 23.17
N ASP A 185 19.86 30.25 22.77
CA ASP A 185 21.13 30.61 22.15
C ASP A 185 22.18 30.76 23.26
N ILE A 186 23.01 29.72 23.41
CA ILE A 186 24.06 29.68 24.43
C ILE A 186 25.08 30.79 24.21
N THR A 187 25.41 31.11 22.96
CA THR A 187 26.45 32.10 22.65
C THR A 187 25.97 33.51 22.99
N ALA A 188 24.76 33.86 22.56
CA ALA A 188 24.17 35.15 22.88
C ALA A 188 23.90 35.29 24.39
N THR A 189 23.42 34.22 25.04
CA THR A 189 23.16 34.22 26.48
C THR A 189 24.43 34.44 27.31
N LEU A 190 25.49 33.68 27.02
CA LEU A 190 26.77 33.83 27.71
C LEU A 190 27.42 35.19 27.42
N SER A 191 27.34 35.67 26.17
CA SER A 191 27.85 36.99 25.79
C SER A 191 27.14 38.10 26.56
N SER A 192 25.82 38.02 26.71
CA SER A 192 25.01 38.98 27.46
C SER A 192 25.38 38.98 28.95
N ALA A 193 25.50 37.80 29.57
CA ALA A 193 25.92 37.66 30.96
C ALA A 193 27.34 38.23 31.18
N ILE A 194 28.29 37.94 30.28
CA ILE A 194 29.67 38.47 30.35
C ILE A 194 29.70 40.00 30.15
N GLN A 195 28.86 40.56 29.29
CA GLN A 195 28.78 42.02 29.13
C GLN A 195 28.24 42.71 30.39
N ARG A 196 27.31 42.07 31.10
CA ARG A 196 26.71 42.60 32.33
C ARG A 196 27.64 42.50 33.53
N GLU A 197 28.25 41.33 33.74
CA GLU A 197 29.00 41.03 34.97
C GLU A 197 30.53 41.11 34.78
N GLY A 198 30.99 41.10 33.53
CA GLY A 198 32.40 40.95 33.19
C GLY A 198 32.87 39.49 33.26
N LEU A 199 34.12 39.26 32.87
CA LEU A 199 34.74 37.93 32.86
C LEU A 199 35.19 37.54 34.29
N SER A 200 34.22 37.18 35.12
CA SER A 200 34.45 36.64 36.47
C SER A 200 33.86 35.24 36.61
N LEU A 201 34.46 34.42 37.46
CA LEU A 201 33.99 33.05 37.74
C LEU A 201 33.66 32.93 39.24
N PRO A 202 32.50 32.35 39.60
CA PRO A 202 31.46 31.83 38.72
C PRO A 202 30.67 32.96 38.02
N LEU A 203 30.31 32.75 36.75
CA LEU A 203 29.47 33.67 35.98
C LEU A 203 28.01 33.49 36.43
N ASN A 204 27.38 34.55 36.94
CA ASN A 204 25.98 34.57 37.32
C ASN A 204 25.12 34.84 36.08
N ILE A 205 24.23 33.91 35.74
CA ILE A 205 23.31 34.06 34.60
C ILE A 205 21.94 34.49 35.15
N GLU A 206 21.43 35.63 34.69
CA GLU A 206 20.13 36.15 35.08
C GLU A 206 19.09 35.95 33.96
N TYR A 207 17.81 36.06 34.30
CA TYR A 207 16.71 35.92 33.35
C TYR A 207 16.83 36.90 32.16
N SER A 208 17.34 38.11 32.41
CA SER A 208 17.57 39.13 31.38
C SER A 208 18.67 38.77 30.38
N ASP A 209 19.53 37.81 30.73
CA ASP A 209 20.62 37.38 29.86
C ASP A 209 20.16 36.28 28.89
N LEU A 210 19.00 35.66 29.14
CA LEU A 210 18.50 34.55 28.34
C LEU A 210 18.09 34.98 26.94
N HIS A 211 18.74 34.39 25.94
CA HIS A 211 18.40 34.57 24.54
C HIS A 211 17.92 33.24 23.94
N VAL A 212 16.92 33.30 23.08
CA VAL A 212 16.36 32.14 22.37
C VAL A 212 16.41 32.35 20.86
N HIS A 213 16.60 31.26 20.14
CA HIS A 213 16.41 31.22 18.69
C HIS A 213 14.93 31.18 18.36
N GLN A 214 14.51 32.06 17.44
CA GLN A 214 13.20 31.95 16.82
C GLN A 214 13.22 30.80 15.80
N CYS A 215 12.24 29.91 15.90
CA CYS A 215 11.98 28.86 14.91
C CYS A 215 10.66 29.17 14.24
N GLU A 216 10.67 29.34 12.92
CA GLU A 216 9.44 29.41 12.14
C GLU A 216 8.78 28.02 12.13
N TYR A 217 7.49 27.95 12.45
CA TYR A 217 6.73 26.71 12.25
C TYR A 217 6.34 26.60 10.78
N GLN A 218 6.66 25.47 10.17
CA GLN A 218 6.17 25.13 8.84
C GLN A 218 5.22 23.94 8.97
N SER A 219 3.95 24.15 8.64
CA SER A 219 2.94 23.08 8.60
C SER A 219 2.92 22.43 7.22
N SER A 220 2.74 21.11 7.16
CA SER A 220 2.56 20.35 5.91
C SER A 220 1.08 20.25 5.51
N CYS A 221 0.78 20.51 4.25
CA CYS A 221 -0.52 20.24 3.61
C CYS A 221 -0.32 19.20 2.51
N ALA A 222 -1.08 18.10 2.55
CA ALA A 222 -1.17 17.13 1.46
C ALA A 222 -2.51 17.32 0.74
N THR A 223 -2.48 17.80 -0.51
CA THR A 223 -3.67 17.89 -1.35
C THR A 223 -3.84 16.59 -2.11
N VAL A 224 -4.82 15.78 -1.72
CA VAL A 224 -5.20 14.56 -2.44
C VAL A 224 -6.35 14.91 -3.37
N LEU A 225 -6.13 14.74 -4.68
CA LEU A 225 -7.18 14.86 -5.69
C LEU A 225 -7.71 13.45 -6.01
N MET A 226 -8.93 13.15 -5.58
CA MET A 226 -9.63 11.92 -5.95
C MET A 226 -10.55 12.22 -7.14
N LEU A 227 -10.31 11.56 -8.27
CA LEU A 227 -11.14 11.69 -9.47
C LEU A 227 -12.02 10.44 -9.58
N ASP A 228 -13.33 10.65 -9.67
CA ASP A 228 -14.29 9.59 -9.96
C ASP A 228 -14.29 9.31 -11.48
N CYS A 229 -13.85 8.12 -11.87
CA CYS A 229 -13.86 7.66 -13.27
C CYS A 229 -15.01 6.67 -13.57
N SER A 230 -16.02 6.58 -12.69
CA SER A 230 -17.15 5.68 -12.88
C SER A 230 -18.02 6.05 -14.09
N HIS A 231 -18.72 5.05 -14.65
CA HIS A 231 -19.62 5.24 -15.79
C HIS A 231 -20.76 6.25 -15.53
N SER A 232 -21.17 6.42 -14.27
CA SER A 232 -22.13 7.45 -13.86
C SER A 232 -21.64 8.88 -14.06
N MET A 233 -20.33 9.14 -13.96
CA MET A 233 -19.79 10.48 -14.20
C MET A 233 -19.85 10.86 -15.69
N ILE A 234 -19.62 9.91 -16.61
CA ILE A 234 -19.70 10.15 -18.06
C ILE A 234 -21.13 10.42 -18.53
N LEU A 235 -22.13 9.74 -17.95
CA LEU A 235 -23.54 9.86 -18.35
C LEU A 235 -24.22 11.17 -17.90
N TYR A 236 -23.69 11.85 -16.89
CA TYR A 236 -24.26 13.09 -16.35
C TYR A 236 -23.27 14.28 -16.36
N GLY A 237 -22.03 14.07 -16.81
CA GLY A 237 -20.96 15.07 -16.82
C GLY A 237 -20.85 15.90 -18.11
N GLU A 238 -21.58 15.55 -19.18
CA GLU A 238 -21.74 16.42 -20.34
C GLU A 238 -22.89 17.40 -20.11
N ASP A 239 -22.52 18.65 -19.91
CA ASP A 239 -23.36 19.83 -20.10
C ASP A 239 -23.97 19.76 -21.52
N ARG A 240 -25.30 19.78 -21.61
CA ARG A 240 -26.04 19.96 -22.87
C ARG A 240 -26.27 21.43 -23.15
#